data_AF-A0A2U1NNF9-F1
#
_entry.id   AF-A0A2U1NNF9-F1
#
_cell.length_a   1.000
_cell.length_b   1.000
_cell.length_c   1.000
_cell.angle_alpha   90.00
_cell.angle_beta   90.00
_cell.angle_gamma   90.00
#
_symmetry.space_group_name_H-M   'P 1'
#
loop_
_entity.id
_entity.type
_entity.pdbx_description
1 polymer ?
#
loop_
_entity_poly.entity_id
_entity_poly.type
_entity_poly.pdbx_seq_one_letter_code
_entity_poly.pdbx_strand_id
1 'polypeptide(L)'
;MVKADDFLFRGLDKMGNTTNAVGSNVTAVNVNQLPGLNTLVVIEGSLLVGFVTSNTDNKLFTKRLEKGDVFVFPEGLIHFQQNVGNSYAVAIAALSSQNPGVITIADAVFGSNPDISDDILAKAFQIDKKLIDEIKSKF
;
A
#
# COMPACT_ATOMS: atom_id res chain seq x y z
N MET A 1 -20.93 3.84 6.04
CA MET A 1 -19.85 4.65 5.44
C MET A 1 -18.55 3.89 5.64
N VAL A 2 -17.77 3.72 4.56
CA VAL A 2 -16.49 2.98 4.59
C VAL A 2 -15.39 3.77 5.32
N LYS A 3 -14.59 3.09 6.14
CA LYS A 3 -13.51 3.60 7.00
C LYS A 3 -12.23 2.77 6.82
N ALA A 4 -11.08 3.30 7.26
CA ALA A 4 -9.80 2.60 7.15
C ALA A 4 -9.77 1.26 7.91
N ASP A 5 -10.55 1.16 9.00
CA ASP A 5 -10.67 -0.08 9.79
C ASP A 5 -11.40 -1.21 9.03
N ASP A 6 -12.16 -0.90 7.99
CA ASP A 6 -12.80 -1.91 7.14
C ASP A 6 -11.76 -2.69 6.28
N PHE A 7 -10.52 -2.20 6.22
CA PHE A 7 -9.39 -2.78 5.48
C PHE A 7 -8.30 -3.34 6.41
N LEU A 8 -8.55 -3.39 7.71
CA LEU A 8 -7.57 -3.78 8.73
C LEU A 8 -8.00 -5.04 9.45
N PHE A 9 -7.08 -6.00 9.56
CA PHE A 9 -7.15 -7.09 10.52
C PHE A 9 -6.01 -6.96 11.53
N ARG A 10 -6.27 -7.24 12.81
CA ARG A 10 -5.27 -7.19 13.88
C ARG A 10 -5.13 -8.54 14.57
N GLY A 11 -3.91 -8.89 14.94
CA GLY A 11 -3.64 -10.00 15.84
C GLY A 11 -3.12 -11.28 15.18
N LEU A 12 -2.56 -11.22 13.97
CA LEU A 12 -1.85 -12.37 13.39
C LEU A 12 -0.56 -12.71 14.16
N ASP A 13 -0.04 -11.78 14.95
CA ASP A 13 1.07 -12.00 15.87
C ASP A 13 0.67 -12.77 17.14
N LYS A 14 -0.63 -12.92 17.41
CA LYS A 14 -1.12 -13.62 18.60
C LYS A 14 -1.06 -15.13 18.39
N MET A 15 -0.40 -15.82 19.32
CA MET A 15 -0.30 -17.28 19.29
C MET A 15 -1.66 -17.94 19.54
N GLY A 16 -2.05 -18.88 18.68
CA GLY A 16 -3.22 -19.73 18.87
C GLY A 16 -2.95 -20.93 19.79
N ASN A 17 -3.99 -21.49 20.39
CA ASN A 17 -3.86 -22.67 21.26
C ASN A 17 -3.60 -23.95 20.43
N THR A 18 -2.43 -24.56 20.63
CA THR A 18 -1.98 -25.78 19.97
C THR A 18 -2.11 -27.05 20.82
N THR A 19 -2.70 -26.96 22.02
CA THR A 19 -3.00 -28.12 22.89
C THR A 19 -4.20 -28.90 22.36
N ASN A 20 -4.01 -29.57 21.22
CA ASN A 20 -4.98 -30.44 20.56
C ASN A 20 -4.26 -31.61 19.85
N ALA A 21 -5.00 -32.61 19.38
CA ALA A 21 -4.41 -33.82 18.79
C ALA A 21 -3.58 -33.59 17.52
N VAL A 22 -3.80 -32.49 16.79
CA VAL A 22 -3.05 -32.13 15.56
C VAL A 22 -1.78 -31.34 15.88
N GLY A 23 -1.73 -30.68 17.05
CA GLY A 23 -0.59 -29.86 17.47
C GLY A 23 -0.47 -28.50 16.75
N SER A 24 -1.52 -28.06 16.05
CA SER A 24 -1.52 -26.80 15.30
C SER A 24 -2.82 -26.01 15.50
N ASN A 25 -2.76 -24.71 15.20
CA ASN A 25 -3.92 -23.82 15.22
C ASN A 25 -3.84 -22.85 14.04
N VAL A 26 -4.98 -22.59 13.39
CA VAL A 26 -5.07 -21.68 12.25
C VAL A 26 -5.87 -20.45 12.66
N THR A 27 -5.23 -19.29 12.67
CA THR A 27 -5.93 -18.01 12.73
C THR A 27 -6.40 -17.66 11.33
N ALA A 28 -7.69 -17.88 11.06
CA ALA A 28 -8.25 -17.58 9.75
C ALA A 28 -8.31 -16.05 9.52
N VAL A 29 -7.80 -15.62 8.37
CA VAL A 29 -8.01 -14.29 7.77
C VAL A 29 -8.41 -14.54 6.33
N ASN A 30 -9.72 -14.66 6.09
CA ASN A 30 -10.28 -14.89 4.76
C ASN A 30 -11.13 -13.70 4.29
N VAL A 31 -11.66 -13.79 3.07
CA VAL A 31 -12.44 -12.72 2.43
C VAL A 31 -13.69 -12.26 3.19
N ASN A 32 -14.23 -13.11 4.08
CA ASN A 32 -15.37 -12.71 4.92
C ASN A 32 -14.94 -11.83 6.11
N GLN A 33 -13.67 -11.87 6.49
CA GLN A 33 -13.09 -11.07 7.58
C GLN A 33 -12.33 -9.86 7.05
N LEU A 34 -11.65 -10.02 5.91
CA LEU A 34 -10.83 -8.98 5.29
C LEU A 34 -11.01 -9.05 3.77
N PRO A 35 -11.98 -8.30 3.22
CA PRO A 35 -12.26 -8.34 1.80
C PRO A 35 -11.15 -7.66 0.99
N GLY A 36 -10.61 -8.39 0.02
CA GLY A 36 -9.73 -7.89 -1.04
C GLY A 36 -8.50 -8.76 -1.25
N LEU A 37 -7.69 -8.36 -2.21
CA LEU A 37 -6.79 -9.27 -2.93
C LEU A 37 -5.30 -8.96 -2.77
N ASN A 38 -4.95 -7.71 -2.46
CA ASN A 38 -3.58 -7.29 -2.21
C ASN A 38 -3.41 -7.00 -0.71
N THR A 39 -2.74 -7.93 -0.02
CA THR A 39 -2.56 -7.89 1.44
C THR A 39 -1.13 -7.50 1.78
N LEU A 40 -0.96 -6.76 2.87
CA LEU A 40 0.32 -6.44 3.48
C LEU A 40 0.27 -6.81 4.96
N VAL A 41 1.19 -7.65 5.41
CA VAL A 41 1.33 -8.04 6.82
C VAL A 41 2.61 -7.45 7.37
N VAL A 42 2.53 -6.70 8.47
CA VAL A 42 3.73 -6.23 9.17
C VAL A 42 4.23 -7.33 10.08
N ILE A 43 5.48 -7.76 9.89
CA ILE A 43 6.11 -8.80 10.72
C ILE A 43 7.07 -8.21 11.75
N GLU A 44 7.52 -6.97 11.56
CA GLU A 44 8.36 -6.23 12.50
C GLU A 44 8.23 -4.70 12.29
N GLY A 45 8.35 -3.91 13.36
CA GLY A 45 8.29 -2.44 13.30
C GLY A 45 6.89 -1.86 13.06
N SER A 46 6.85 -0.60 12.61
CA SER A 46 5.60 0.15 12.40
C SER A 46 5.56 0.84 11.03
N LEU A 47 4.47 0.67 10.29
CA LEU A 47 4.25 1.30 9.00
C LEU A 47 2.99 2.17 9.03
N LEU A 48 3.10 3.42 8.60
CA LEU A 48 1.94 4.20 8.16
C LEU A 48 1.64 3.80 6.72
N VAL A 49 0.45 3.27 6.49
CA VAL A 49 -0.01 2.92 5.15
C VAL A 49 -1.23 3.74 4.77
N GLY A 50 -1.48 3.86 3.48
CA GLY A 50 -2.71 4.45 3.01
C GLY A 50 -2.92 4.29 1.51
N PHE A 51 -4.16 4.52 1.08
CA PHE A 51 -4.54 4.57 -0.33
C PHE A 51 -5.54 5.69 -0.59
N VAL A 52 -5.62 6.12 -1.84
CA VAL A 52 -6.54 7.16 -2.31
C VAL A 52 -7.55 6.55 -3.25
N THR A 53 -8.85 6.82 -3.03
CA THR A 53 -9.91 6.37 -3.96
C THR A 53 -9.82 7.12 -5.29
N SER A 54 -10.42 6.55 -6.33
CA SER A 54 -10.53 7.22 -7.63
C SER A 54 -11.49 8.43 -7.58
N ASN A 55 -11.51 9.19 -8.69
CA ASN A 55 -12.42 10.31 -8.90
C ASN A 55 -13.90 9.89 -8.73
N THR A 56 -14.78 10.77 -8.23
CA THR A 56 -14.53 12.19 -7.88
C THR A 56 -14.05 12.43 -6.45
N ASP A 57 -14.10 11.42 -5.59
CA ASP A 57 -13.92 11.61 -4.14
C ASP A 57 -12.46 11.85 -3.75
N ASN A 58 -11.51 11.20 -4.43
CA ASN A 58 -10.07 11.27 -4.11
C ASN A 58 -9.79 11.13 -2.60
N LYS A 59 -10.54 10.24 -1.94
CA LYS A 59 -10.56 10.11 -0.49
C LYS A 59 -9.35 9.31 -0.03
N LEU A 60 -8.58 9.91 0.86
CA LEU A 60 -7.47 9.25 1.54
C LEU A 60 -7.98 8.37 2.69
N PHE A 61 -7.53 7.12 2.69
CA PHE A 61 -7.62 6.20 3.82
C PHE A 61 -6.20 5.96 4.35
N THR A 62 -6.00 6.09 5.66
CA THR A 62 -4.70 5.81 6.29
C THR A 62 -4.85 4.99 7.55
N LYS A 63 -3.82 4.19 7.84
CA LYS A 63 -3.71 3.47 9.10
C LYS A 63 -2.25 3.26 9.49
N ARG A 64 -1.96 3.41 10.78
CA ARG A 64 -0.73 2.91 11.39
C ARG A 64 -0.89 1.43 11.66
N LEU A 65 -0.01 0.63 11.06
CA LEU A 65 0.14 -0.79 11.25
C LEU A 65 1.31 -1.06 12.19
N GLU A 66 1.10 -1.99 13.10
CA GLU A 66 2.13 -2.56 13.97
C GLU A 66 2.31 -4.04 13.61
N LYS A 67 3.34 -4.68 14.17
CA LYS A 67 3.55 -6.13 14.03
C LYS A 67 2.27 -6.92 14.27
N GLY A 68 1.95 -7.83 13.34
CA GLY A 68 0.75 -8.66 13.38
C GLY A 68 -0.50 -8.03 12.75
N ASP A 69 -0.44 -6.75 12.35
CA ASP A 69 -1.50 -6.12 11.59
C ASP A 69 -1.41 -6.52 10.11
N VAL A 70 -2.59 -6.72 9.51
CA VAL A 70 -2.78 -6.96 8.09
C VAL A 70 -3.62 -5.85 7.51
N PHE A 71 -3.20 -5.31 6.38
CA PHE A 71 -3.96 -4.30 5.65
C PHE A 71 -4.18 -4.72 4.21
N VAL A 72 -5.36 -4.40 3.68
CA VAL A 72 -5.70 -4.66 2.28
C VAL A 72 -5.76 -3.38 1.47
N PHE A 73 -5.11 -3.42 0.31
CA PHE A 73 -5.21 -2.40 -0.71
C PHE A 73 -6.17 -2.85 -1.80
N PRO A 74 -7.20 -2.05 -2.13
CA PRO A 74 -8.02 -2.32 -3.31
C PRO A 74 -7.17 -2.27 -4.59
N GLU A 75 -7.51 -3.11 -5.57
CA GLU A 75 -6.78 -3.21 -6.83
C GLU A 75 -6.84 -1.89 -7.62
N GLY A 76 -5.71 -1.52 -8.22
CA GLY A 76 -5.59 -0.37 -9.12
C GLY A 76 -5.56 1.01 -8.43
N LEU A 77 -5.64 1.08 -7.09
CA LEU A 77 -5.57 2.34 -6.36
C LEU A 77 -4.13 2.73 -6.00
N ILE A 78 -3.87 4.03 -6.07
CA ILE A 78 -2.64 4.63 -5.57
C ILE A 78 -2.57 4.40 -4.07
N HIS A 79 -1.46 3.83 -3.60
CA HIS A 79 -1.23 3.57 -2.19
C HIS A 79 0.25 3.74 -1.83
N PHE A 80 0.54 3.83 -0.54
CA PHE A 80 1.88 4.07 -0.03
C PHE A 80 2.11 3.37 1.31
N GLN A 81 3.39 3.22 1.64
CA GLN A 81 3.86 2.79 2.95
C GLN A 81 4.99 3.72 3.40
N GLN A 82 5.01 4.11 4.67
CA GLN A 82 6.07 4.90 5.28
C GLN A 82 6.45 4.27 6.61
N ASN A 83 7.75 4.00 6.81
CA ASN A 83 8.24 3.63 8.14
C ASN A 83 8.17 4.85 9.05
N VAL A 84 7.39 4.74 10.12
CA VAL A 84 7.15 5.78 11.13
C VAL A 84 7.62 5.33 12.52
N GLY A 85 8.34 4.21 12.59
CA GLY A 85 9.02 3.75 13.79
C GLY A 85 10.44 4.31 13.90
N ASN A 86 11.08 4.06 15.03
CA ASN A 86 12.48 4.45 15.29
C ASN A 86 13.49 3.38 14.86
N SER A 87 13.02 2.26 14.30
CA SER A 87 13.82 1.11 13.89
C SER A 87 13.38 0.62 12.51
N TYR A 88 14.07 -0.41 11.99
CA TYR A 88 13.64 -1.10 10.78
C TYR A 88 12.22 -1.65 10.93
N ALA A 89 11.49 -1.64 9.81
CA ALA A 89 10.19 -2.28 9.67
C ALA A 89 10.28 -3.30 8.54
N VAL A 90 9.59 -4.43 8.71
CA VAL A 90 9.54 -5.50 7.73
C VAL A 90 8.09 -5.89 7.51
N ALA A 91 7.70 -6.02 6.24
CA ALA A 91 6.37 -6.45 5.86
C ALA A 91 6.44 -7.47 4.70
N ILE A 92 5.44 -8.33 4.63
CA ILE A 92 5.24 -9.29 3.54
C ILE A 92 3.97 -8.88 2.80
N ALA A 93 4.05 -8.77 1.47
CA ALA A 93 2.90 -8.56 0.63
C ALA A 93 2.51 -9.86 -0.09
N ALA A 94 1.21 -10.13 -0.18
CA ALA A 94 0.68 -11.20 -1.03
C ALA A 94 -0.37 -10.62 -1.97
N LEU A 95 -0.23 -10.93 -3.26
CA LEU A 95 -1.04 -10.40 -4.35
C LEU A 95 -1.78 -11.54 -5.06
N SER A 96 -2.96 -11.25 -5.60
CA SER A 96 -3.81 -12.25 -6.27
C SER A 96 -3.43 -12.57 -7.72
N SER A 97 -2.32 -12.03 -8.20
CA SER A 97 -1.83 -12.22 -9.57
C SER A 97 -0.38 -12.70 -9.55
N GLN A 98 -0.06 -13.64 -10.44
CA GLN A 98 1.32 -14.07 -10.72
C GLN A 98 2.15 -12.98 -11.42
N ASN A 99 1.48 -11.99 -12.01
CA ASN A 99 2.11 -10.84 -12.66
C ASN A 99 1.34 -9.58 -12.26
N PRO A 100 1.48 -9.11 -11.00
CA PRO A 100 0.69 -7.98 -10.52
C PRO A 100 1.14 -6.65 -11.14
N GLY A 101 2.39 -6.59 -11.62
CA GLY A 101 3.02 -5.34 -12.04
C GLY A 101 3.22 -4.37 -10.88
N VAL A 102 4.04 -3.35 -11.09
CA VAL A 102 4.19 -2.22 -10.16
C VAL A 102 4.41 -0.97 -11.00
N ILE A 103 3.67 0.11 -10.68
CA ILE A 103 3.87 1.42 -11.28
C ILE A 103 4.29 2.37 -10.16
N THR A 104 5.59 2.65 -10.07
CA THR A 104 6.07 3.75 -9.22
C THR A 104 5.67 5.05 -9.88
N ILE A 105 4.77 5.81 -9.26
CA ILE A 105 4.12 6.97 -9.89
C ILE A 105 5.15 8.00 -10.35
N ALA A 106 6.12 8.32 -9.51
CA ALA A 106 7.10 9.35 -9.83
C ALA A 106 8.00 8.90 -11.00
N ASP A 107 8.52 7.67 -10.98
CA ASP A 107 9.33 7.12 -12.08
C ASP A 107 8.51 7.05 -13.39
N ALA A 108 7.24 6.64 -13.33
CA ALA A 108 6.39 6.52 -14.50
C ALA A 108 6.00 7.89 -15.11
N VAL A 109 5.85 8.93 -14.27
CA VAL A 109 5.44 10.27 -14.72
C VAL A 109 6.63 11.14 -15.11
N PHE A 110 7.73 11.06 -14.36
CA PHE A 110 8.88 11.96 -14.48
C PHE A 110 10.19 11.28 -14.92
N GLY A 111 10.27 9.94 -14.91
CA GLY A 111 11.45 9.17 -15.33
C GLY A 111 11.17 8.16 -16.46
N SER A 112 10.07 8.34 -17.21
CA SER A 112 9.73 7.45 -18.31
C SER A 112 10.72 7.56 -19.47
N ASN A 113 10.89 6.49 -20.24
CA ASN A 113 11.71 6.52 -21.46
C ASN A 113 10.93 5.96 -22.67
N PRO A 114 10.60 6.78 -23.68
CA PRO A 114 10.89 8.21 -23.78
C PRO A 114 10.12 9.03 -22.74
N ASP A 115 10.64 10.22 -22.46
CA ASP A 115 10.02 11.20 -21.57
C ASP A 115 8.60 11.58 -21.99
N ILE A 116 7.70 11.75 -21.02
CA ILE A 116 6.47 12.51 -21.25
C ILE A 116 6.84 13.97 -21.52
N SER A 117 6.23 14.58 -22.54
CA SER A 117 6.49 15.98 -22.92
C SER A 117 6.29 16.95 -21.75
N ASP A 118 7.22 17.89 -21.58
CA ASP A 118 7.13 18.92 -20.55
C ASP A 118 5.89 19.81 -20.73
N ASP A 119 5.43 20.02 -21.96
CA ASP A 119 4.17 20.71 -22.23
C ASP A 119 2.96 19.99 -21.62
N ILE A 120 2.95 18.65 -21.72
CA ILE A 120 1.85 17.83 -21.17
C ILE A 120 1.91 17.87 -19.64
N LEU A 121 3.09 17.65 -19.05
CA LEU A 121 3.24 17.65 -17.60
C LEU A 121 3.00 19.03 -16.99
N ALA A 122 3.55 20.10 -17.57
CA ALA A 122 3.31 21.47 -17.13
C ALA A 122 1.81 21.80 -17.09
N LYS A 123 1.06 21.38 -18.13
CA LYS A 123 -0.38 21.59 -18.21
C LYS A 123 -1.17 20.72 -17.23
N ALA A 124 -0.77 19.46 -17.04
CA ALA A 124 -1.43 18.53 -16.13
C ALA A 124 -1.24 18.93 -14.66
N PHE A 125 -0.01 19.32 -14.29
CA PHE A 125 0.36 19.73 -12.93
C PHE A 125 0.12 21.22 -12.66
N GLN A 126 -0.25 22.01 -13.68
CA GLN A 126 -0.51 23.45 -13.62
C GLN A 126 0.70 24.26 -13.11
N ILE A 127 1.89 23.89 -13.59
CA ILE A 127 3.17 24.51 -13.24
C ILE A 127 3.95 24.86 -14.50
N ASP A 128 5.01 25.65 -14.36
CA ASP A 128 5.88 25.96 -15.50
C ASP A 128 6.79 24.79 -15.88
N LYS A 129 7.31 24.82 -17.12
CA LYS A 129 8.19 23.78 -17.64
C LYS A 129 9.52 23.70 -16.90
N LYS A 130 10.02 24.83 -16.38
CA LYS A 130 11.29 24.84 -15.65
C LYS A 130 11.18 23.99 -14.39
N LEU A 131 10.05 24.06 -13.68
CA LEU A 131 9.80 23.21 -12.53
C LEU A 131 9.63 21.74 -12.94
N ILE A 132 9.04 21.45 -14.10
CA ILE A 132 9.01 20.08 -14.65
C ILE A 132 10.43 19.55 -14.89
N ASP A 133 11.29 20.32 -15.53
CA ASP A 133 12.68 19.94 -15.78
C ASP A 133 13.44 19.70 -14.46
N GLU A 134 13.21 20.55 -13.46
CA GLU A 134 13.79 20.39 -12.13
C GLU A 134 13.32 19.10 -11.44
N ILE A 135 12.03 18.73 -11.56
CA ILE A 135 11.50 17.48 -11.04
C ILE A 135 12.10 16.29 -11.78
N LYS A 136 12.06 16.29 -13.13
CA LYS A 136 12.63 15.22 -13.97
C LYS A 136 14.10 14.98 -13.67
N SER A 137 14.88 16.00 -13.33
CA SER A 137 16.30 15.85 -12.96
C SER A 137 16.56 14.97 -11.71
N LYS A 138 15.51 14.59 -10.98
CA LYS A 138 15.57 13.73 -9.79
C LYS A 138 15.23 12.26 -10.06
N PHE A 139 14.75 11.93 -11.26
CA PHE A 139 14.30 10.60 -11.67
C PHE A 139 15.09 10.13 -12.90
#